data_AF-A0A7Y7PLP6-F1
#
_entry.id   AF-A0A7Y7PLP6-F1
#
_cell.length_a   1.000
_cell.length_b   1.000
_cell.length_c   1.000
_cell.angle_alpha   90.00
_cell.angle_beta   90.00
_cell.angle_gamma   90.00
#
_symmetry.space_group_name_H-M   'P 1'
#
loop_
_entity.id
_entity.type
_entity.pdbx_description
1 polymer ?
#
loop_
_entity_poly.entity_id
_entity_poly.type
_entity_poly.pdbx_seq_one_letter_code
_entity_poly.pdbx_strand_id
1 'polypeptide(L)'
;MKKHFHKAALLLLGSTLLLSACEKDDTGSLDSAVPTSDFTTTSRTVGFTTEVTFTATNTDGFLYQWEFDDGTVGSGQQVVHVYSKSGSVKPRLITAYRGGTSVSAQKEIILPAVFDLVKAVLTGGSSRTWILDNTKDAPIVVGPNDGNPTGFFPGSPAGSLPACQADDEFTFSSTNVYTYDAKAQTFVAGGGGCAAPRSGTSSFTFGPATGAGLAQFELARAGAFIGITDAPDLVYRIISIDNQTMVLRAGRPTAGVVFTMKLRVKP
;
A
#
# COMPACT_ATOMS: atom_id res chain seq x y z
N MET A 1 -82.92 36.30 -55.42
CA MET A 1 -83.17 37.76 -55.53
C MET A 1 -82.08 38.50 -54.76
N LYS A 2 -81.39 39.38 -55.49
CA LYS A 2 -80.44 40.40 -55.01
C LYS A 2 -80.87 41.09 -53.71
N LYS A 3 -79.90 41.41 -52.84
CA LYS A 3 -79.55 42.81 -52.50
C LYS A 3 -78.27 42.87 -51.63
N HIS A 4 -77.24 43.48 -52.21
CA HIS A 4 -76.08 44.04 -51.54
C HIS A 4 -76.50 45.25 -50.68
N PHE A 5 -75.76 45.60 -49.62
CA PHE A 5 -75.19 46.93 -49.43
C PHE A 5 -74.17 46.98 -48.27
N HIS A 6 -72.97 47.46 -48.59
CA HIS A 6 -71.86 47.78 -47.69
C HIS A 6 -72.12 49.04 -46.84
N LYS A 7 -71.46 49.13 -45.68
CA LYS A 7 -70.77 50.31 -45.07
C LYS A 7 -70.20 49.88 -43.70
N ALA A 8 -68.91 49.57 -43.60
CA ALA A 8 -67.80 50.49 -43.29
C ALA A 8 -67.81 51.02 -41.84
N ALA A 9 -66.91 50.49 -41.00
CA ALA A 9 -66.18 51.27 -39.99
C ALA A 9 -64.95 50.46 -39.51
N LEU A 10 -63.79 51.00 -39.88
CA LEU A 10 -62.45 50.63 -39.49
C LEU A 10 -62.25 50.89 -37.99
N LEU A 11 -61.78 49.91 -37.20
CA LEU A 11 -61.28 50.17 -35.84
C LEU A 11 -60.15 49.18 -35.47
N LEU A 12 -58.95 49.75 -35.58
CA LEU A 12 -57.70 49.53 -34.84
C LEU A 12 -57.13 48.12 -34.57
N LEU A 13 -55.90 47.99 -35.04
CA LEU A 13 -54.83 47.13 -34.54
C LEU A 13 -54.77 47.06 -33.00
N GLY A 14 -54.42 45.88 -32.50
CA GLY A 14 -53.57 45.74 -31.32
C GLY A 14 -54.03 44.68 -30.32
N SER A 15 -53.06 43.91 -29.85
CA SER A 15 -53.12 43.04 -28.66
C SER A 15 -53.76 41.67 -28.89
N THR A 16 -53.16 40.53 -28.62
CA THR A 16 -51.85 40.15 -28.07
C THR A 16 -51.76 38.65 -28.30
N LEU A 17 -50.68 38.15 -28.91
CA LEU A 17 -50.32 36.74 -28.79
C LEU A 17 -50.10 36.45 -27.30
N LEU A 18 -50.97 35.66 -26.69
CA LEU A 18 -50.68 35.00 -25.42
C LEU A 18 -49.67 33.90 -25.70
N LEU A 19 -48.40 34.31 -25.83
CA LEU A 19 -47.28 33.41 -25.58
C LEU A 19 -47.42 32.98 -24.12
N SER A 20 -47.91 31.77 -23.90
CA SER A 20 -47.59 31.02 -22.69
C SER A 20 -46.08 30.77 -22.73
N ALA A 21 -45.33 31.78 -22.33
CA ALA A 21 -43.97 31.58 -21.87
C ALA A 21 -44.11 30.76 -20.58
N CYS A 22 -43.46 29.60 -20.50
CA CYS A 22 -43.16 29.02 -19.20
C CYS A 22 -42.39 30.09 -18.42
N GLU A 23 -43.02 30.68 -17.41
CA GLU A 23 -42.32 31.43 -16.40
C GLU A 23 -41.38 30.43 -15.72
N LYS A 24 -40.09 30.50 -16.05
CA LYS A 24 -39.07 29.79 -15.30
C LYS A 24 -38.87 30.60 -14.02
N ASP A 25 -39.83 30.51 -13.11
CA ASP A 25 -39.71 30.99 -11.73
C ASP A 25 -38.82 30.01 -10.97
N ASP A 26 -37.54 30.04 -11.31
CA ASP A 26 -36.49 29.37 -10.55
C ASP A 26 -35.48 30.45 -10.25
N THR A 27 -35.77 31.27 -9.23
CA THR A 27 -34.92 32.39 -8.78
C THR A 27 -33.59 31.91 -8.18
N GLY A 28 -33.25 30.63 -8.31
CA GLY A 28 -32.00 30.05 -7.80
C GLY A 28 -31.91 30.05 -6.28
N SER A 29 -33.04 30.17 -5.59
CA SER A 29 -33.08 30.23 -4.13
C SER A 29 -32.93 28.82 -3.54
N LEU A 30 -32.02 28.69 -2.57
CA LEU A 30 -31.83 27.46 -1.79
C LEU A 30 -32.90 27.41 -0.70
N ASP A 31 -34.04 26.81 -0.99
CA ASP A 31 -35.25 26.92 -0.14
C ASP A 31 -35.39 25.80 0.90
N SER A 32 -34.28 25.19 1.33
CA SER A 32 -34.33 24.06 2.28
C SER A 32 -33.18 24.09 3.27
N ALA A 33 -33.41 23.57 4.47
CA ALA A 33 -32.32 23.33 5.43
C ALA A 33 -31.27 22.38 4.81
N VAL A 34 -30.01 22.60 5.13
CA VAL A 34 -28.91 21.71 4.74
C VAL A 34 -28.75 20.63 5.81
N PRO A 35 -29.01 19.35 5.49
CA PRO A 35 -28.74 18.25 6.41
C PRO A 35 -27.26 18.14 6.75
N THR A 36 -26.96 17.58 7.92
CA THR A 36 -25.59 17.26 8.31
C THR A 36 -25.09 16.04 7.53
N SER A 37 -23.99 16.18 6.81
CA SER A 37 -23.30 15.04 6.21
C SER A 37 -22.54 14.25 7.27
N ASP A 38 -22.66 12.93 7.22
CA ASP A 38 -21.88 12.04 8.05
C ASP A 38 -21.68 10.67 7.37
N PHE A 39 -20.76 9.86 7.89
CA PHE A 39 -20.41 8.58 7.30
C PHE A 39 -19.97 7.53 8.31
N THR A 40 -20.03 6.27 7.92
CA THR A 40 -19.40 5.15 8.64
C THR A 40 -18.29 4.53 7.79
N THR A 41 -17.41 3.77 8.44
CA THR A 41 -16.29 3.10 7.79
C THR A 41 -16.13 1.67 8.26
N THR A 42 -15.75 0.80 7.34
CA THR A 42 -15.23 -0.54 7.66
C THR A 42 -13.90 -0.73 6.95
N SER A 43 -12.90 -1.26 7.67
CA SER A 43 -11.55 -1.45 7.14
C SER A 43 -11.16 -2.91 7.16
N ARG A 44 -10.41 -3.34 6.14
CA ARG A 44 -9.73 -4.64 6.11
C ARG A 44 -8.34 -4.52 5.51
N THR A 45 -7.42 -5.32 6.01
CA THR A 45 -6.08 -5.42 5.42
C THR A 45 -6.12 -6.36 4.21
N VAL A 46 -5.56 -5.92 3.09
CA VAL A 46 -5.37 -6.73 1.89
C VAL A 46 -3.89 -6.67 1.50
N GLY A 47 -3.17 -7.77 1.71
CA GLY A 47 -1.71 -7.78 1.57
C GLY A 47 -1.05 -6.79 2.54
N PHE A 48 -0.31 -5.82 2.01
CA PHE A 48 0.31 -4.72 2.77
C PHE A 48 -0.42 -3.39 2.63
N THR A 49 -1.66 -3.42 2.14
CA THR A 49 -2.53 -2.24 2.00
C THR A 49 -3.73 -2.36 2.92
N THR A 50 -4.37 -1.23 3.21
CA THR A 50 -5.63 -1.19 3.96
C THR A 50 -6.73 -0.69 3.05
N GLU A 51 -7.72 -1.54 2.79
CA GLU A 51 -8.93 -1.17 2.08
C GLU A 51 -9.95 -0.64 3.09
N VAL A 52 -10.46 0.56 2.86
CA VAL A 52 -11.49 1.19 3.69
C VAL A 52 -12.73 1.43 2.82
N THR A 53 -13.85 0.87 3.26
CA THR A 53 -15.17 1.16 2.71
C THR A 53 -15.77 2.30 3.48
N PHE A 54 -16.20 3.33 2.76
CA PHE A 54 -16.86 4.52 3.28
C PHE A 54 -18.32 4.52 2.85
N THR A 55 -19.23 4.74 3.79
CA THR A 55 -20.68 4.76 3.54
C THR A 55 -21.29 6.01 4.14
N ALA A 56 -21.84 6.89 3.30
CA ALA A 56 -22.60 8.05 3.76
C ALA A 56 -23.87 7.60 4.52
N THR A 57 -24.13 8.19 5.67
CA THR A 57 -25.31 7.85 6.50
C THR A 57 -26.55 8.67 6.12
N ASN A 58 -26.36 9.81 5.45
CA ASN A 58 -27.43 10.60 4.87
C ASN A 58 -27.94 9.98 3.56
N THR A 59 -29.25 10.11 3.29
CA THR A 59 -29.95 9.44 2.18
C THR A 59 -30.64 10.41 1.21
N ASP A 60 -30.70 11.70 1.56
CA ASP A 60 -31.41 12.76 0.86
C ASP A 60 -30.49 13.66 0.02
N GLY A 61 -29.18 13.38 0.01
CA GLY A 61 -28.22 14.01 -0.88
C GLY A 61 -28.37 13.55 -2.32
N PHE A 62 -28.22 14.44 -3.28
CA PHE A 62 -28.20 14.10 -4.72
C PHE A 62 -26.79 13.98 -5.29
N LEU A 63 -25.76 14.41 -4.54
CA LEU A 63 -24.35 14.23 -4.89
C LEU A 63 -23.55 13.92 -3.63
N TYR A 64 -22.62 12.98 -3.76
CA TYR A 64 -21.69 12.55 -2.70
C TYR A 64 -20.28 12.55 -3.28
N GLN A 65 -19.40 13.37 -2.72
CA GLN A 65 -17.98 13.43 -3.07
C GLN A 65 -17.14 13.11 -1.83
N TRP A 66 -16.15 12.26 -2.03
CA TRP A 66 -15.18 11.90 -1.00
C TRP A 66 -13.85 12.54 -1.33
N GLU A 67 -13.22 13.14 -0.34
CA GLU A 67 -11.85 13.65 -0.43
C GLU A 67 -10.99 12.84 0.54
N PHE A 68 -9.93 12.23 0.02
CA PHE A 68 -9.00 11.42 0.78
C PHE A 68 -7.71 12.18 1.04
N ASP A 69 -6.99 11.81 2.10
CA ASP A 69 -5.75 12.49 2.54
C ASP A 69 -4.60 12.38 1.54
N ASP A 70 -4.69 11.45 0.58
CA ASP A 70 -3.72 11.28 -0.50
C ASP A 70 -4.00 12.17 -1.73
N GLY A 71 -5.05 13.00 -1.67
CA GLY A 71 -5.46 13.92 -2.72
C GLY A 71 -6.33 13.28 -3.81
N THR A 72 -6.65 11.99 -3.69
CA THR A 72 -7.61 11.34 -4.58
C THR A 72 -9.04 11.67 -4.14
N VAL A 73 -9.99 11.51 -5.07
CA VAL A 73 -11.41 11.73 -4.83
C VAL A 73 -12.24 10.51 -5.19
N GLY A 74 -13.35 10.33 -4.48
CA GLY A 74 -14.36 9.31 -4.77
C GLY A 74 -15.73 9.94 -4.98
N SER A 75 -16.65 9.20 -5.61
CA SER A 75 -18.02 9.66 -5.82
C SER A 75 -19.04 8.55 -5.57
N GLY A 76 -20.19 8.92 -5.03
CA GLY A 76 -21.29 8.00 -4.72
C GLY A 76 -21.49 7.82 -3.22
N GLN A 77 -22.66 7.30 -2.84
CA GLN A 77 -23.05 7.15 -1.44
C GLN A 77 -22.14 6.16 -0.68
N GLN A 78 -21.57 5.20 -1.40
CA GLN A 78 -20.59 4.26 -0.88
C GLN A 78 -19.39 4.20 -1.81
N VAL A 79 -18.17 4.26 -1.26
CA VAL A 79 -16.92 4.14 -2.00
C VAL A 79 -15.94 3.24 -1.27
N VAL A 80 -15.05 2.60 -2.03
CA VAL A 80 -13.92 1.84 -1.50
C VAL A 80 -12.65 2.57 -1.89
N HIS A 81 -11.77 2.81 -0.92
CA HIS A 81 -10.48 3.44 -1.14
C HIS A 81 -9.36 2.62 -0.47
N VAL A 82 -8.23 2.48 -1.17
CA VAL A 82 -7.11 1.62 -0.73
C VAL A 82 -5.93 2.50 -0.34
N TYR A 83 -5.56 2.44 0.94
CA TYR A 83 -4.39 3.13 1.46
C TYR A 83 -3.17 2.21 1.44
N SER A 84 -2.13 2.65 0.72
CA SER A 84 -0.82 1.98 0.69
C SER A 84 0.13 2.47 1.78
N LYS A 85 -0.24 3.54 2.49
CA LYS A 85 0.54 4.11 3.60
C LYS A 85 -0.13 3.79 4.92
N SER A 86 0.67 3.59 5.94
CA SER A 86 0.20 3.49 7.32
C SER A 86 0.03 4.86 7.97
N GLY A 87 -0.64 4.91 9.12
CA GLY A 87 -0.81 6.12 9.92
C GLY A 87 -2.25 6.58 9.99
N SER A 88 -2.45 7.81 10.44
CA SER A 88 -3.76 8.43 10.58
C SER A 88 -4.20 9.08 9.27
N VAL A 89 -5.43 8.79 8.85
CA VAL A 89 -6.10 9.43 7.71
C VAL A 89 -7.44 10.04 8.17
N LYS A 90 -7.82 11.16 7.57
CA LYS A 90 -8.98 12.01 7.92
C LYS A 90 -9.77 12.39 6.66
N PRO A 91 -10.44 11.41 6.02
CA PRO A 91 -11.24 11.65 4.84
C PRO A 91 -12.47 12.51 5.14
N ARG A 92 -12.97 13.16 4.10
CA ARG A 92 -14.15 14.04 4.16
C ARG A 92 -15.22 13.59 3.18
N LEU A 93 -16.47 13.65 3.62
CA LEU A 93 -17.63 13.54 2.74
C LEU A 93 -18.20 14.94 2.51
N ILE A 94 -18.35 15.31 1.25
CA ILE A 94 -19.08 16.48 0.79
C ILE A 94 -20.38 15.99 0.16
N THR A 95 -21.51 16.38 0.73
CA THR A 95 -22.84 16.06 0.16
C THR A 95 -23.53 17.33 -0.33
N ALA A 96 -24.08 17.30 -1.53
CA ALA A 96 -24.98 18.34 -2.01
C ALA A 96 -26.46 17.92 -1.84
N TYR A 97 -27.24 18.87 -1.32
CA TYR A 97 -28.67 18.79 -1.09
C TYR A 97 -29.36 19.96 -1.78
N ARG A 98 -30.70 19.92 -1.84
CA ARG A 98 -31.50 21.04 -2.40
C ARG A 98 -31.24 22.36 -1.67
N GLY A 99 -30.95 22.30 -0.38
CA GLY A 99 -30.63 23.47 0.46
C GLY A 99 -29.20 23.98 0.35
N GLY A 100 -28.31 23.29 -0.36
CA GLY A 100 -26.87 23.61 -0.43
C GLY A 100 -25.97 22.42 -0.10
N THR A 101 -24.72 22.71 0.27
CA THR A 101 -23.69 21.68 0.51
C THR A 101 -23.35 21.56 1.99
N SER A 102 -23.13 20.32 2.44
CA SER A 102 -22.65 20.00 3.79
C SER A 102 -21.34 19.22 3.68
N VAL A 103 -20.48 19.41 4.68
CA VAL A 103 -19.19 18.70 4.79
C VAL A 103 -19.19 17.96 6.11
N SER A 104 -18.87 16.67 6.09
CA SER A 104 -18.80 15.87 7.29
C SER A 104 -17.69 16.35 8.22
N ALA A 105 -17.83 16.04 9.51
CA ALA A 105 -16.70 16.08 10.42
C ALA A 105 -15.60 15.12 9.92
N GLN A 106 -14.33 15.49 10.17
CA GLN A 106 -13.21 14.58 9.92
C GLN A 106 -13.23 13.46 10.96
N LYS A 107 -13.19 12.20 10.49
CA LYS A 107 -13.04 11.03 11.35
C LYS A 107 -11.64 10.46 11.16
N GLU A 108 -10.88 10.38 12.24
CA GLU A 108 -9.56 9.77 12.23
C GLU A 108 -9.69 8.24 12.09
N ILE A 109 -8.99 7.70 11.10
CA ILE A 109 -8.90 6.26 10.84
C ILE A 109 -7.44 5.88 10.97
N ILE A 110 -7.14 4.92 11.85
CA ILE A 110 -5.78 4.46 12.10
C ILE A 110 -5.50 3.25 11.21
N LEU A 111 -4.61 3.44 10.25
CA LEU A 111 -4.14 2.39 9.35
C LEU A 111 -2.96 1.66 10.00
N PRO A 112 -2.94 0.31 10.00
CA PRO A 112 -1.86 -0.47 10.59
C PRO A 112 -0.51 -0.14 9.94
N ALA A 113 0.57 -0.22 10.72
CA ALA A 113 1.91 -0.03 10.18
C ALA A 113 2.24 -1.14 9.18
N VAL A 114 2.75 -0.77 7.99
CA VAL A 114 3.13 -1.75 6.96
C VAL A 114 4.16 -2.75 7.52
N PHE A 115 5.11 -2.26 8.33
CA PHE A 115 6.11 -3.13 8.93
C PHE A 115 5.50 -4.15 9.92
N ASP A 116 4.41 -3.84 10.62
CA ASP A 116 3.75 -4.83 11.50
C ASP A 116 3.15 -5.98 10.69
N LEU A 117 2.54 -5.67 9.54
CA LEU A 117 2.02 -6.68 8.60
C LEU A 117 3.17 -7.53 8.03
N VAL A 118 4.27 -6.90 7.63
CA VAL A 118 5.46 -7.58 7.13
C VAL A 118 6.06 -8.50 8.20
N LYS A 119 6.11 -8.07 9.46
CA LYS A 119 6.61 -8.87 10.59
C LYS A 119 5.75 -10.12 10.82
N ALA A 120 4.43 -9.99 10.71
CA ALA A 120 3.52 -11.13 10.81
C ALA A 120 3.82 -12.19 9.73
N VAL A 121 4.09 -11.76 8.49
CA VAL A 121 4.49 -12.67 7.42
C VAL A 121 5.90 -13.24 7.66
N LEU A 122 6.88 -12.41 8.00
CA LEU A 122 8.26 -12.84 8.26
C LEU A 122 8.34 -13.98 9.29
N THR A 123 7.48 -13.92 10.31
CA THR A 123 7.48 -14.84 11.46
C THR A 123 6.37 -15.89 11.39
N GLY A 124 5.49 -15.84 10.39
CA GLY A 124 4.28 -16.67 10.36
C GLY A 124 3.37 -16.52 11.58
N GLY A 125 3.43 -15.37 12.27
CA GLY A 125 2.70 -15.08 13.49
C GLY A 125 3.37 -15.56 14.79
N SER A 126 4.39 -16.43 14.71
CA SER A 126 5.09 -16.94 15.90
C SER A 126 6.57 -17.17 15.62
N SER A 127 6.90 -18.15 14.78
CA SER A 127 8.24 -18.41 14.29
C SER A 127 8.16 -19.03 12.89
N ARG A 128 9.02 -18.58 11.98
CA ARG A 128 9.08 -19.11 10.62
C ARG A 128 10.53 -19.24 10.17
N THR A 129 10.82 -20.37 9.53
CA THR A 129 12.12 -20.68 8.96
C THR A 129 12.12 -20.45 7.46
N TRP A 130 13.17 -19.76 7.01
CA TRP A 130 13.43 -19.45 5.63
C TRP A 130 14.74 -20.13 5.21
N ILE A 131 14.85 -20.46 3.93
CA ILE A 131 16.06 -20.95 3.28
C ILE A 131 16.33 -20.11 2.04
N LEU A 132 17.57 -20.06 1.56
CA LEU A 132 17.85 -19.45 0.26
C LEU A 132 17.10 -20.22 -0.84
N ASP A 133 16.46 -19.49 -1.75
CA ASP A 133 15.68 -20.10 -2.82
C ASP A 133 16.58 -20.55 -3.97
N ASN A 134 17.28 -21.67 -3.76
CA ASN A 134 18.13 -22.30 -4.77
C ASN A 134 17.33 -22.86 -5.97
N THR A 135 16.00 -22.74 -6.00
CA THR A 135 15.19 -23.16 -7.16
C THR A 135 15.07 -22.06 -8.22
N LYS A 136 15.58 -20.86 -7.94
CA LYS A 136 15.53 -19.70 -8.82
C LYS A 136 16.94 -19.29 -9.24
N ASP A 137 17.03 -18.73 -10.44
CA ASP A 137 18.25 -18.05 -10.88
C ASP A 137 18.54 -16.85 -10.00
N ALA A 138 19.83 -16.55 -9.86
CA ALA A 138 20.34 -15.45 -9.07
C ALA A 138 19.72 -15.44 -7.65
N PRO A 139 19.87 -16.55 -6.88
CA PRO A 139 19.37 -16.61 -5.51
C PRO A 139 20.07 -15.59 -4.63
N ILE A 140 21.30 -15.20 -4.98
CA ILE A 140 22.00 -14.08 -4.38
C ILE A 140 22.66 -13.25 -5.47
N VAL A 141 22.59 -11.92 -5.35
CA VAL A 141 23.26 -10.95 -6.21
C VAL A 141 23.97 -9.90 -5.37
N VAL A 142 25.02 -9.29 -5.93
CA VAL A 142 25.82 -8.25 -5.28
C VAL A 142 25.96 -7.06 -6.22
N GLY A 143 25.83 -5.86 -5.68
CA GLY A 143 26.01 -4.64 -6.46
C GLY A 143 26.42 -3.43 -5.63
N PRO A 144 26.85 -2.34 -6.28
CA PRO A 144 27.36 -1.15 -5.60
C PRO A 144 26.31 -0.36 -4.80
N ASN A 145 25.02 -0.48 -5.12
CA ASN A 145 23.96 0.31 -4.48
C ASN A 145 22.57 -0.21 -4.86
N ASP A 146 21.53 0.40 -4.29
CA ASP A 146 20.13 0.05 -4.55
C ASP A 146 19.69 0.20 -6.01
N GLY A 147 20.29 1.13 -6.75
CA GLY A 147 19.98 1.37 -8.17
C GLY A 147 20.64 0.37 -9.11
N ASN A 148 21.68 -0.33 -8.66
CA ASN A 148 22.36 -1.38 -9.39
C ASN A 148 22.73 -2.54 -8.46
N PRO A 149 21.77 -3.37 -8.03
CA PRO A 149 21.99 -4.44 -7.05
C PRO A 149 22.72 -5.67 -7.62
N THR A 150 23.04 -5.70 -8.90
CA THR A 150 23.67 -6.84 -9.60
C THR A 150 25.05 -6.50 -10.19
N GLY A 151 25.49 -5.25 -10.07
CA GLY A 151 26.64 -4.72 -10.80
C GLY A 151 27.99 -5.34 -10.46
N PHE A 152 28.12 -6.06 -9.34
CA PHE A 152 29.35 -6.76 -8.97
C PHE A 152 29.25 -8.27 -9.16
N PHE A 153 28.08 -8.83 -8.88
CA PHE A 153 27.78 -10.24 -9.09
C PHE A 153 26.30 -10.39 -9.50
N PRO A 154 26.02 -10.80 -10.74
CA PRO A 154 24.64 -10.92 -11.23
C PRO A 154 23.91 -12.15 -10.69
N GLY A 155 24.60 -13.00 -9.94
CA GLY A 155 24.06 -14.23 -9.38
C GLY A 155 24.50 -15.48 -10.13
N SER A 156 24.13 -16.62 -9.56
CA SER A 156 24.40 -17.95 -10.12
C SER A 156 23.12 -18.61 -10.65
N PRO A 157 23.21 -19.61 -11.54
CA PRO A 157 22.03 -20.34 -12.02
C PRO A 157 21.26 -21.04 -10.90
N ALA A 158 19.98 -21.34 -11.12
CA ALA A 158 19.20 -22.18 -10.21
C ALA A 158 19.92 -23.52 -9.93
N GLY A 159 19.90 -23.97 -8.69
CA GLY A 159 20.48 -25.23 -8.22
C GLY A 159 21.99 -25.17 -7.97
N SER A 160 22.65 -24.03 -8.21
CA SER A 160 24.11 -23.93 -8.14
C SER A 160 24.65 -23.39 -6.82
N LEU A 161 23.80 -23.07 -5.82
CA LEU A 161 24.32 -22.69 -4.50
C LEU A 161 25.14 -23.84 -3.90
N PRO A 162 26.29 -23.53 -3.25
CA PRO A 162 27.06 -24.52 -2.50
C PRO A 162 26.19 -25.25 -1.48
N ALA A 163 26.49 -26.54 -1.25
CA ALA A 163 25.75 -27.35 -0.28
C ALA A 163 25.72 -26.70 1.11
N CYS A 164 26.85 -26.17 1.57
CA CYS A 164 27.04 -25.44 2.85
C CYS A 164 26.35 -24.07 2.95
N GLN A 165 25.34 -23.84 2.13
CA GLN A 165 24.59 -22.60 2.02
C GLN A 165 23.16 -22.87 1.58
N ALA A 166 22.97 -23.89 0.73
CA ALA A 166 21.68 -24.30 0.22
C ALA A 166 20.79 -24.99 1.29
N ASP A 167 21.37 -25.59 2.32
CA ASP A 167 20.66 -26.25 3.43
C ASP A 167 20.54 -25.39 4.70
N ASP A 168 21.16 -24.21 4.69
CA ASP A 168 21.15 -23.24 5.79
C ASP A 168 19.73 -22.74 6.10
N GLU A 169 19.43 -22.65 7.39
CA GLU A 169 18.13 -22.22 7.88
C GLU A 169 18.19 -20.89 8.63
N PHE A 170 17.26 -20.00 8.28
CA PHE A 170 17.12 -18.65 8.81
C PHE A 170 15.76 -18.50 9.49
N THR A 171 15.72 -18.63 10.80
CA THR A 171 14.46 -18.60 11.56
C THR A 171 14.25 -17.25 12.23
N PHE A 172 13.06 -16.67 12.07
CA PHE A 172 12.66 -15.41 12.72
C PHE A 172 11.45 -15.63 13.60
N SER A 173 11.53 -15.16 14.86
CA SER A 173 10.41 -15.20 15.81
C SER A 173 9.70 -13.84 15.95
N SER A 174 8.44 -13.88 16.36
CA SER A 174 7.62 -12.71 16.70
C SER A 174 8.18 -11.94 17.92
N THR A 175 8.97 -12.62 18.74
CA THR A 175 9.72 -12.06 19.89
C THR A 175 11.09 -11.48 19.53
N ASN A 176 11.33 -11.21 18.24
CA ASN A 176 12.55 -10.57 17.73
C ASN A 176 13.83 -11.39 17.94
N VAL A 177 13.75 -12.71 17.80
CA VAL A 177 14.90 -13.61 17.80
C VAL A 177 15.13 -14.15 16.40
N TYR A 178 16.34 -13.97 15.91
CA TYR A 178 16.87 -14.59 14.70
C TYR A 178 17.74 -15.79 15.10
N THR A 179 17.55 -16.92 14.44
CA THR A 179 18.37 -18.13 14.60
C THR A 179 18.90 -18.55 13.23
N TYR A 180 20.22 -18.68 13.14
CA TYR A 180 20.92 -19.27 12.02
C TYR A 180 21.33 -20.70 12.37
N ASP A 181 20.94 -21.66 11.55
CA ASP A 181 21.41 -23.04 11.62
C ASP A 181 22.12 -23.41 10.31
N ALA A 182 23.45 -23.51 10.39
CA ALA A 182 24.35 -23.83 9.28
C ALA A 182 24.41 -25.32 8.93
N LYS A 183 23.65 -26.16 9.63
CA LYS A 183 23.78 -27.62 9.53
C LYS A 183 25.23 -28.06 9.74
N ALA A 184 25.84 -28.62 8.70
CA ALA A 184 27.20 -29.13 8.77
C ALA A 184 28.26 -28.03 8.56
N GLN A 185 27.97 -27.01 7.75
CA GLN A 185 28.98 -26.07 7.26
C GLN A 185 28.38 -24.71 6.93
N THR A 186 29.19 -23.65 7.04
CA THR A 186 28.82 -22.31 6.58
C THR A 186 29.63 -21.94 5.35
N PHE A 187 29.00 -21.34 4.34
CA PHE A 187 29.71 -20.68 3.24
C PHE A 187 30.37 -19.37 3.70
N VAL A 188 31.69 -19.29 3.57
CA VAL A 188 32.49 -18.10 3.86
C VAL A 188 32.85 -17.38 2.56
N ALA A 189 32.38 -16.14 2.43
CA ALA A 189 32.65 -15.28 1.28
C ALA A 189 34.12 -14.84 1.18
N GLY A 190 34.49 -14.16 0.09
CA GLY A 190 35.85 -13.67 -0.13
C GLY A 190 36.89 -14.77 -0.38
N GLY A 191 36.47 -15.92 -0.92
CA GLY A 191 37.34 -17.05 -1.23
C GLY A 191 37.50 -18.09 -0.13
N GLY A 192 36.74 -17.98 0.97
CA GLY A 192 36.79 -18.93 2.09
C GLY A 192 36.12 -20.29 1.83
N GLY A 193 35.08 -20.33 0.99
CA GLY A 193 34.36 -21.57 0.64
C GLY A 193 33.60 -22.17 1.83
N CYS A 194 33.28 -23.46 1.77
CA CYS A 194 32.59 -24.16 2.85
C CYS A 194 33.52 -24.41 4.04
N ALA A 195 33.15 -23.90 5.22
CA ALA A 195 33.94 -24.00 6.45
C ALA A 195 33.10 -24.58 7.61
N ALA A 196 33.71 -24.69 8.80
CA ALA A 196 33.03 -25.12 10.02
C ALA A 196 31.75 -24.29 10.28
N PRO A 197 30.68 -24.90 10.83
CA PRO A 197 29.38 -24.26 10.95
C PRO A 197 29.43 -23.10 11.94
N ARG A 198 28.75 -22.00 11.61
CA ARG A 198 28.68 -20.77 12.42
C ARG A 198 27.29 -20.51 13.01
N SER A 199 26.54 -21.57 13.31
CA SER A 199 25.17 -21.50 13.86
C SER A 199 25.09 -20.64 15.12
N GLY A 200 23.92 -20.03 15.35
CA GLY A 200 23.60 -19.37 16.61
C GLY A 200 22.48 -18.35 16.48
N THR A 201 22.24 -17.62 17.56
CA THR A 201 21.13 -16.65 17.65
C THR A 201 21.57 -15.20 17.69
N SER A 202 20.69 -14.29 17.27
CA SER A 202 20.81 -12.84 17.46
C SER A 202 19.43 -12.28 17.79
N SER A 203 19.31 -11.33 18.70
CA SER A 203 18.12 -10.48 18.70
C SER A 203 18.14 -9.55 17.48
N PHE A 204 16.98 -8.99 17.12
CA PHE A 204 16.91 -7.95 16.09
C PHE A 204 15.94 -6.83 16.47
N THR A 205 16.20 -5.61 16.00
CA THR A 205 15.18 -4.55 15.97
C THR A 205 14.37 -4.68 14.68
N PHE A 206 13.12 -4.21 14.67
CA PHE A 206 12.26 -4.30 13.49
C PHE A 206 11.45 -3.02 13.33
N GLY A 207 11.35 -2.49 12.11
CA GLY A 207 10.65 -1.24 11.87
C GLY A 207 10.58 -0.84 10.39
N PRO A 208 10.21 0.42 10.11
CA PRO A 208 10.12 0.91 8.74
C PRO A 208 11.48 0.92 8.05
N ALA A 209 11.50 0.61 6.75
CA ALA A 209 12.73 0.64 5.96
C ALA A 209 13.20 2.08 5.72
N THR A 210 14.52 2.28 5.75
CA THR A 210 15.18 3.46 5.18
C THR A 210 15.61 3.13 3.75
N GLY A 211 15.14 3.91 2.77
CA GLY A 211 15.36 3.63 1.34
C GLY A 211 14.40 2.58 0.80
N ALA A 212 14.85 1.76 -0.15
CA ALA A 212 14.01 0.72 -0.74
C ALA A 212 13.68 -0.40 0.27
N GLY A 213 12.38 -0.74 0.41
CA GLY A 213 11.89 -1.86 1.21
C GLY A 213 10.54 -1.60 1.87
N LEU A 214 9.84 -2.67 2.25
CA LEU A 214 8.59 -2.63 3.02
C LEU A 214 8.85 -2.49 4.53
N ALA A 215 9.95 -3.06 5.02
CA ALA A 215 10.40 -3.01 6.40
C ALA A 215 11.91 -3.28 6.48
N GLN A 216 12.51 -3.05 7.64
CA GLN A 216 13.89 -3.45 7.91
C GLN A 216 14.06 -4.03 9.30
N PHE A 217 15.13 -4.77 9.48
CA PHE A 217 15.62 -5.20 10.77
C PHE A 217 17.13 -5.06 10.89
N GLU A 218 17.61 -4.87 12.11
CA GLU A 218 19.04 -4.84 12.42
C GLU A 218 19.36 -5.95 13.41
N LEU A 219 20.27 -6.85 13.04
CA LEU A 219 20.76 -7.90 13.93
C LEU A 219 21.69 -7.29 14.98
N ALA A 220 21.55 -7.72 16.24
CA ALA A 220 22.35 -7.19 17.34
C ALA A 220 23.71 -7.89 17.53
N ARG A 221 23.83 -9.18 17.18
CA ARG A 221 25.05 -9.94 17.41
C ARG A 221 26.09 -9.61 16.35
N ALA A 222 27.25 -9.12 16.78
CA ALA A 222 28.41 -8.93 15.91
C ALA A 222 28.77 -10.23 15.17
N GLY A 223 29.00 -10.14 13.86
CA GLY A 223 29.29 -11.29 13.01
C GLY A 223 28.08 -12.19 12.71
N ALA A 224 26.86 -11.82 13.11
CA ALA A 224 25.66 -12.43 12.54
C ALA A 224 25.50 -12.01 11.08
N PHE A 225 24.98 -12.92 10.27
CA PHE A 225 24.78 -12.72 8.85
C PHE A 225 23.57 -13.54 8.38
N ILE A 226 23.06 -13.23 7.20
CA ILE A 226 22.08 -14.05 6.48
C ILE A 226 22.64 -14.32 5.09
N GLY A 227 22.71 -15.59 4.71
CA GLY A 227 23.21 -16.04 3.42
C GLY A 227 24.72 -15.90 3.24
N ILE A 228 25.28 -14.70 3.34
CA ILE A 228 26.69 -14.42 3.04
C ILE A 228 27.40 -13.75 4.23
N THR A 229 28.57 -14.24 4.61
CA THR A 229 29.32 -13.80 5.79
C THR A 229 29.96 -12.41 5.72
N ASP A 230 30.01 -11.78 4.54
CA ASP A 230 30.62 -10.46 4.31
C ASP A 230 29.57 -9.36 4.05
N ALA A 231 28.33 -9.57 4.53
CA ALA A 231 27.31 -8.52 4.53
C ALA A 231 27.87 -7.19 5.07
N PRO A 232 27.52 -6.05 4.46
CA PRO A 232 28.23 -4.79 4.68
C PRO A 232 27.93 -4.17 6.05
N ASP A 233 26.79 -4.53 6.60
CA ASP A 233 26.35 -4.20 7.94
C ASP A 233 25.36 -5.27 8.44
N LEU A 234 24.83 -5.06 9.64
CA LEU A 234 23.84 -5.94 10.25
C LEU A 234 22.39 -5.55 9.90
N VAL A 235 22.19 -4.63 8.93
CA VAL A 235 20.88 -4.14 8.53
C VAL A 235 20.39 -4.88 7.28
N TYR A 236 19.16 -5.35 7.37
CA TYR A 236 18.49 -6.05 6.29
C TYR A 236 17.13 -5.44 6.03
N ARG A 237 16.84 -5.18 4.75
CA ARG A 237 15.61 -4.57 4.26
C ARG A 237 14.82 -5.61 3.49
N ILE A 238 13.55 -5.78 3.85
CA ILE A 238 12.63 -6.68 3.17
C ILE A 238 12.09 -5.94 1.95
N ILE A 239 12.55 -6.30 0.76
CA ILE A 239 12.16 -5.66 -0.50
C ILE A 239 10.76 -6.13 -0.91
N SER A 240 10.49 -7.42 -0.77
CA SER A 240 9.17 -8.03 -0.99
C SER A 240 9.04 -9.28 -0.13
N ILE A 241 7.82 -9.63 0.26
CA ILE A 241 7.55 -10.87 1.01
C ILE A 241 6.10 -11.31 0.82
N ASP A 242 5.87 -12.61 0.79
CA ASP A 242 4.56 -13.24 0.92
C ASP A 242 4.66 -14.49 1.81
N ASN A 243 3.63 -15.33 1.83
CA ASN A 243 3.62 -16.52 2.68
C ASN A 243 4.57 -17.66 2.22
N GLN A 244 5.24 -17.52 1.09
CA GLN A 244 6.12 -18.52 0.49
C GLN A 244 7.51 -17.98 0.17
N THR A 245 7.65 -16.71 -0.22
CA THR A 245 8.90 -16.13 -0.71
C THR A 245 9.21 -14.78 -0.09
N MET A 246 10.50 -14.45 -0.04
CA MET A 246 11.01 -13.17 0.44
C MET A 246 12.20 -12.74 -0.42
N VAL A 247 12.27 -11.45 -0.75
CA VAL A 247 13.50 -10.81 -1.25
C VAL A 247 14.05 -9.93 -0.15
N LEU A 248 15.24 -10.27 0.34
CA LEU A 248 15.94 -9.59 1.42
C LEU A 248 17.16 -8.86 0.85
N ARG A 249 17.39 -7.62 1.29
CA ARG A 249 18.59 -6.85 0.92
C ARG A 249 19.40 -6.49 2.14
N ALA A 250 20.64 -6.96 2.20
CA ALA A 250 21.60 -6.53 3.21
C ALA A 250 22.22 -5.17 2.82
N GLY A 251 22.48 -4.33 3.82
CA GLY A 251 23.11 -3.02 3.67
C GLY A 251 22.11 -1.87 3.73
N ARG A 252 22.49 -0.81 4.44
CA ARG A 252 21.82 0.50 4.35
C ARG A 252 21.96 1.10 2.94
N PRO A 253 21.07 2.03 2.53
CA PRO A 253 21.18 2.70 1.22
C PRO A 253 22.53 3.39 0.96
N THR A 254 23.25 3.76 2.03
CA THR A 254 24.57 4.41 1.99
C THR A 254 25.76 3.46 2.07
N ALA A 255 25.54 2.14 2.16
CA ALA A 255 26.59 1.16 2.49
C ALA A 255 27.64 0.93 1.38
N GLY A 256 27.45 1.47 0.17
CA GLY A 256 28.40 1.33 -0.95
C GLY A 256 28.50 -0.08 -1.54
N VAL A 257 27.80 -1.06 -0.96
CA VAL A 257 27.53 -2.38 -1.50
C VAL A 257 26.21 -2.88 -0.93
N VAL A 258 25.48 -3.65 -1.72
CA VAL A 258 24.25 -4.32 -1.30
C VAL A 258 24.27 -5.78 -1.77
N PHE A 259 23.72 -6.65 -0.94
CA PHE A 259 23.52 -8.06 -1.26
C PHE A 259 22.03 -8.31 -1.28
N THR A 260 21.48 -8.77 -2.41
CA THR A 260 20.05 -9.10 -2.50
C THR A 260 19.90 -10.61 -2.60
N MET A 261 19.08 -11.18 -1.73
CA MET A 261 18.89 -12.61 -1.56
C MET A 261 17.41 -12.94 -1.78
N LYS A 262 17.16 -14.03 -2.52
CA LYS A 262 15.85 -14.66 -2.65
C LYS A 262 15.79 -15.78 -1.64
N LEU A 263 14.76 -15.76 -0.81
CA LEU A 263 14.48 -16.78 0.19
C LEU A 263 13.09 -17.35 -0.07
N ARG A 264 12.91 -18.58 0.38
CA ARG A 264 11.59 -19.21 0.46
C ARG A 264 11.38 -19.83 1.83
N VAL A 265 10.14 -20.02 2.20
CA VAL A 265 9.77 -20.74 3.41
C VAL A 265 10.33 -22.16 3.31
N LYS A 266 10.94 -22.62 4.41
CA LYS A 266 11.37 -24.01 4.53
C LYS A 266 10.11 -24.90 4.50
N PRO A 267 10.01 -25.86 3.57
CA PRO A 267 8.88 -26.78 3.49
C PRO A 267 8.66 -27.58 4.78
#